data_AF-A0AA36FXP8-F1
#
_entry.id   AF-A0AA36FXP8-F1
#
_cell.length_a   1.000
_cell.length_b   1.000
_cell.length_c   1.000
_cell.angle_alpha   90.00
_cell.angle_beta   90.00
_cell.angle_gamma   90.00
#
_symmetry.space_group_name_H-M   'P 1'
#
loop_
_entity.id
_entity.type
_entity.pdbx_description
1 polymer ?
#
loop_
_entity_poly.entity_id
_entity_poly.type
_entity_poly.pdbx_seq_one_letter_code
_entity_poly.pdbx_strand_id
1 'polypeptide(L)'
;MRVDCSRGPLTTNPLDFWIQHVIFPVQCIGFLTLAITVIYNVLKGRTKHVARWSLLFLAIVDVLIFACLVPQSLGTFRALYENEQFRRFYQLARIRLYAFSNQLSAVDTSIFLLIIIEIYLRARGSTMTKALFGGKAVFLCIATAITGALMISSFHHFSYSPKIWFNCSDENGLPTKMFSKITMNSAYMTKDLFIWLHMASALLLIFIPTILVYFLVYRITRSINSGRTGCDVANEAMELFSSAEGLLLQRKKITVYLPMVAHSFALTHVLSVVPFVWEFFLFHWLGFKGYSITISIMNALLICGKIANFGLLYLSCVEMGRNGLLNY
;
A
#
# COMPACT_ATOMS: atom_id res chain seq x y z
N MET A 1 0.17 -21.71 -33.20
CA MET A 1 1.32 -21.13 -33.94
C MET A 1 2.49 -20.93 -32.98
N ARG A 2 3.61 -21.62 -33.24
CA ARG A 2 4.91 -21.33 -32.62
C ARG A 2 5.51 -20.20 -33.45
N VAL A 3 5.90 -19.11 -32.81
CA VAL A 3 6.62 -18.02 -33.46
C VAL A 3 8.07 -18.14 -33.00
N ASP A 4 8.97 -18.51 -33.91
CA ASP A 4 10.40 -18.71 -33.67
C ASP A 4 11.11 -17.35 -33.68
N CYS A 5 10.97 -16.61 -32.57
CA CYS A 5 11.71 -15.38 -32.32
C CYS A 5 12.48 -15.49 -30.99
N SER A 6 13.67 -14.87 -30.94
CA SER A 6 14.60 -14.92 -29.79
C SER A 6 13.95 -14.35 -28.52
N ARG A 7 13.92 -15.04 -27.38
CA ARG A 7 13.10 -14.62 -26.21
C ARG A 7 13.89 -13.74 -25.25
N GLY A 8 13.30 -12.62 -24.82
CA GLY A 8 13.89 -11.70 -23.83
C GLY A 8 13.03 -11.54 -22.57
N PRO A 9 13.57 -10.88 -21.53
CA PRO A 9 12.85 -10.60 -20.30
C PRO A 9 11.60 -9.74 -20.56
N LEU A 10 10.56 -9.98 -19.76
CA LEU A 10 9.23 -9.34 -19.91
C LEU A 10 9.18 -7.96 -19.21
N THR A 11 10.19 -7.12 -19.43
CA THR A 11 10.38 -5.82 -18.78
C THR A 11 10.24 -4.67 -19.77
N THR A 12 9.90 -3.50 -19.26
CA THR A 12 9.65 -2.31 -20.11
C THR A 12 10.93 -1.59 -20.52
N ASN A 13 11.93 -1.55 -19.64
CA ASN A 13 13.22 -0.90 -19.87
C ASN A 13 14.34 -1.60 -19.04
N PRO A 14 15.63 -1.27 -19.27
CA PRO A 14 16.74 -1.91 -18.53
C PRO A 14 16.73 -1.65 -17.02
N LEU A 15 16.26 -0.49 -16.58
CA LEU A 15 16.14 -0.17 -15.16
C LEU A 15 15.03 -1.01 -14.49
N ASP A 16 13.89 -1.14 -15.18
CA ASP A 16 12.78 -2.01 -14.80
C ASP A 16 13.24 -3.45 -14.63
N PHE A 17 14.14 -3.93 -15.51
CA PHE A 17 14.76 -5.24 -15.34
C PHE A 17 15.50 -5.36 -14.00
N TRP A 18 16.41 -4.44 -13.67
CA TRP A 18 17.15 -4.51 -12.41
C TRP A 18 16.25 -4.39 -11.17
N ILE A 19 15.26 -3.51 -11.23
CA ILE A 19 14.26 -3.35 -10.16
C ILE A 19 13.51 -4.66 -9.96
N GLN A 20 12.97 -5.26 -11.03
CA GLN A 20 12.15 -6.46 -10.95
C GLN A 20 12.97 -7.73 -10.67
N HIS A 21 14.23 -7.77 -11.09
CA HIS A 21 15.10 -8.94 -10.96
C HIS A 21 15.81 -9.00 -9.60
N VAL A 22 16.15 -7.85 -9.00
CA VAL A 22 16.97 -7.79 -7.78
C VAL A 22 16.22 -7.09 -6.64
N ILE A 23 15.75 -5.85 -6.88
CA ILE A 23 15.20 -5.01 -5.81
C ILE A 23 13.88 -5.57 -5.28
N PHE A 24 12.94 -5.91 -6.17
CA PHE A 24 11.62 -6.42 -5.78
C PHE A 24 11.70 -7.75 -5.02
N PRO A 25 12.49 -8.77 -5.43
CA PRO A 25 12.67 -9.98 -4.63
C PRO A 25 13.16 -9.72 -3.21
N VAL A 26 14.14 -8.83 -3.04
CA VAL A 26 14.66 -8.44 -1.70
C VAL A 26 13.57 -7.75 -0.88
N GLN A 27 12.83 -6.80 -1.48
CA GLN A 27 11.69 -6.14 -0.85
C GLN A 27 10.61 -7.15 -0.42
N CYS A 28 10.30 -8.12 -1.29
CA CYS A 28 9.28 -9.14 -1.06
C CYS A 28 9.67 -10.06 0.11
N ILE A 29 10.91 -10.55 0.17
CA ILE A 29 11.40 -11.38 1.28
C ILE A 29 11.38 -10.59 2.59
N GLY A 30 11.86 -9.33 2.57
CA GLY A 30 11.84 -8.46 3.74
C GLY A 30 10.41 -8.21 4.25
N PHE A 31 9.49 -7.91 3.34
CA PHE A 31 8.08 -7.71 3.67
C PHE A 31 7.43 -8.99 4.21
N LEU A 32 7.59 -10.14 3.55
CA LEU A 32 7.01 -11.40 4.00
C LEU A 32 7.49 -11.78 5.40
N THR A 33 8.77 -11.59 5.69
CA THR A 33 9.34 -11.83 7.03
C THR A 33 8.67 -10.94 8.08
N LEU A 34 8.50 -9.65 7.78
CA LEU A 34 7.81 -8.70 8.63
C LEU A 34 6.32 -9.09 8.82
N ALA A 35 5.60 -9.35 7.72
CA ALA A 35 4.19 -9.73 7.74
C ALA A 35 3.94 -11.00 8.55
N ILE A 36 4.73 -12.05 8.35
CA ILE A 36 4.65 -13.30 9.14
C ILE A 36 4.88 -13.02 10.62
N THR A 37 5.89 -12.21 10.95
CA THR A 37 6.19 -11.83 12.35
C THR A 37 5.00 -11.11 12.99
N VAL A 38 4.40 -10.14 12.28
CA VAL A 38 3.22 -9.40 12.75
C VAL A 38 2.03 -10.33 12.93
N ILE A 39 1.68 -11.12 11.92
CA ILE A 39 0.55 -12.06 11.95
C ILE A 39 0.72 -13.05 13.12
N TYR A 40 1.90 -13.62 13.28
CA TYR A 40 2.21 -14.56 14.36
C TYR A 40 2.04 -13.93 15.74
N ASN A 41 2.61 -12.74 15.95
CA ASN A 41 2.53 -12.03 17.24
C ASN A 41 1.10 -11.61 17.57
N VAL A 42 0.35 -11.14 16.57
CA VAL A 42 -1.06 -10.75 16.69
C VAL A 42 -1.95 -11.95 17.00
N LEU A 43 -1.75 -13.11 16.35
CA LEU A 43 -2.58 -14.30 16.57
C LEU A 43 -2.28 -14.97 17.92
N LYS A 44 -1.00 -15.13 18.29
CA LYS A 44 -0.61 -15.73 19.57
C LYS A 44 -0.91 -14.86 20.79
N GLY A 45 -1.20 -13.56 20.60
CA GLY A 45 -1.47 -12.65 21.70
C GLY A 45 -0.26 -12.41 22.60
N ARG A 46 0.97 -12.63 22.11
CA ARG A 46 2.21 -12.40 22.86
C ARG A 46 2.42 -10.92 23.20
N THR A 47 1.89 -10.04 22.35
CA THR A 47 1.98 -8.59 22.49
C THR A 47 0.58 -7.99 22.49
N LYS A 48 0.38 -7.02 23.37
CA LYS A 48 -0.81 -6.18 23.40
C LYS A 48 -0.73 -5.19 22.23
N HIS A 49 -1.72 -5.19 21.36
CA HIS A 49 -1.77 -4.33 20.18
C HIS A 49 -3.04 -3.50 20.17
N VAL A 50 -2.91 -2.19 19.95
CA VAL A 50 -4.04 -1.37 19.52
C VAL A 50 -4.43 -1.76 18.09
N ALA A 51 -5.72 -1.75 17.77
CA ALA A 51 -6.25 -2.08 16.44
C ALA A 51 -5.86 -3.48 15.90
N ARG A 52 -5.83 -4.48 16.80
CA ARG A 52 -5.41 -5.86 16.52
C ARG A 52 -5.98 -6.43 15.21
N TRP A 53 -7.30 -6.34 15.03
CA TRP A 53 -7.98 -6.92 13.88
C TRP A 53 -7.69 -6.14 12.60
N SER A 54 -7.79 -4.81 12.64
CA SER A 54 -7.47 -3.95 11.50
C SER A 54 -6.03 -4.15 11.02
N LEU A 55 -5.07 -4.29 11.93
CA LEU A 55 -3.67 -4.58 11.61
C LEU A 55 -3.46 -5.95 10.96
N LEU A 56 -4.21 -6.97 11.40
CA LEU A 56 -4.19 -8.29 10.78
C LEU A 56 -4.72 -8.25 9.34
N PHE A 57 -5.85 -7.57 9.12
CA PHE A 57 -6.41 -7.39 7.78
C PHE A 57 -5.48 -6.58 6.88
N LEU A 58 -4.84 -5.53 7.39
CA LEU A 58 -3.83 -4.76 6.66
C LEU A 58 -2.69 -5.66 6.17
N ALA A 59 -2.15 -6.51 7.06
CA ALA A 59 -1.08 -7.45 6.72
C ALA A 59 -1.50 -8.41 5.60
N ILE A 60 -2.72 -8.94 5.65
CA ILE A 60 -3.26 -9.84 4.61
C ILE A 60 -3.39 -9.10 3.28
N VAL A 61 -3.93 -7.88 3.29
CA VAL A 61 -4.11 -7.06 2.08
C VAL A 61 -2.75 -6.74 1.45
N ASP A 62 -1.76 -6.32 2.22
CA ASP A 62 -0.43 -6.05 1.67
C ASP A 62 0.24 -7.33 1.13
N VAL A 63 0.08 -8.50 1.77
CA VAL A 63 0.56 -9.78 1.20
C VAL A 63 -0.08 -10.06 -0.16
N LEU A 64 -1.38 -9.79 -0.31
CA LEU A 64 -2.07 -9.94 -1.60
C LEU A 64 -1.56 -8.93 -2.64
N ILE A 65 -1.24 -7.69 -2.26
CA ILE A 65 -0.62 -6.70 -3.14
C ILE A 65 0.72 -7.23 -3.67
N PHE A 66 1.60 -7.69 -2.77
CA PHE A 66 2.88 -8.27 -3.17
C PHE A 66 2.69 -9.48 -4.08
N ALA A 67 1.73 -10.37 -3.78
CA ALA A 67 1.42 -11.53 -4.61
C ALA A 67 0.99 -11.14 -6.04
N CYS A 68 0.28 -10.02 -6.21
CA CYS A 68 -0.08 -9.51 -7.54
C CYS A 68 1.12 -9.04 -8.36
N LEU A 69 2.19 -8.60 -7.70
CA LEU A 69 3.40 -8.08 -8.32
C LEU A 69 4.44 -9.18 -8.61
N VAL A 70 4.38 -10.32 -7.92
CA VAL A 70 5.29 -11.46 -8.12
C VAL A 70 5.41 -11.92 -9.58
N PRO A 71 4.31 -12.09 -10.35
CA PRO A 71 4.42 -12.49 -11.76
C PRO A 71 5.27 -11.54 -12.62
N GLN A 72 5.30 -10.24 -12.32
CA GLN A 72 6.16 -9.29 -13.03
C GLN A 72 7.64 -9.55 -12.76
N SER A 73 8.01 -9.74 -11.50
CA SER A 73 9.38 -10.07 -11.11
C SER A 73 9.84 -11.41 -11.69
N LEU A 74 8.97 -12.43 -11.63
CA LEU A 74 9.20 -13.74 -12.21
C LEU A 74 9.47 -13.69 -13.73
N GLY A 75 8.87 -12.73 -14.45
CA GLY A 75 9.11 -12.49 -15.86
C GLY A 75 10.52 -11.99 -16.24
N THR A 76 11.41 -11.78 -15.27
CA THR A 76 12.82 -11.45 -15.50
C THR A 76 13.73 -12.67 -15.54
N PHE A 77 13.31 -13.82 -14.99
CA PHE A 77 14.13 -15.02 -14.89
C PHE A 77 14.02 -15.86 -16.16
N ARG A 78 15.17 -16.33 -16.65
CA ARG A 78 15.28 -17.12 -17.90
C ARG A 78 14.33 -18.30 -17.98
N ALA A 79 14.27 -19.10 -16.91
CA ALA A 79 13.38 -20.25 -16.83
C ALA A 79 11.90 -19.91 -17.07
N LEU A 80 11.47 -18.68 -16.78
CA LEU A 80 10.07 -18.26 -16.90
C LEU A 80 9.81 -17.42 -18.14
N TYR A 81 10.68 -16.46 -18.50
CA TYR A 81 10.47 -15.70 -19.73
C TYR A 81 10.68 -16.56 -20.99
N GLU A 82 11.45 -17.65 -20.91
CA GLU A 82 11.54 -18.63 -22.01
C GLU A 82 10.33 -19.57 -22.04
N ASN A 83 9.54 -19.69 -20.97
CA ASN A 83 8.37 -20.56 -20.94
C ASN A 83 7.15 -19.89 -21.60
N GLU A 84 6.69 -20.46 -22.72
CA GLU A 84 5.57 -19.92 -23.50
C GLU A 84 4.24 -19.89 -22.72
N GLN A 85 3.99 -20.86 -21.83
CA GLN A 85 2.78 -20.85 -21.00
C GLN A 85 2.79 -19.68 -20.03
N PHE A 86 3.93 -19.45 -19.36
CA PHE A 86 4.10 -18.33 -18.43
C PHE A 86 3.96 -16.99 -19.15
N ARG A 87 4.58 -16.82 -20.33
CA ARG A 87 4.45 -15.59 -21.12
C ARG A 87 3.00 -15.27 -21.47
N ARG A 88 2.24 -16.26 -21.93
CA ARG A 88 0.82 -16.09 -22.28
C ARG A 88 -0.01 -15.75 -21.04
N PHE A 89 0.19 -16.49 -19.96
CA PHE A 89 -0.45 -16.20 -18.68
C PHE A 89 -0.16 -14.77 -18.23
N TYR A 90 1.11 -14.37 -18.17
CA TYR A 90 1.52 -13.05 -17.73
C TYR A 90 0.90 -11.96 -18.60
N GLN A 91 0.96 -12.07 -19.92
CA GLN A 91 0.44 -11.03 -20.82
C GLN A 91 -1.09 -10.86 -20.72
N LEU A 92 -1.83 -11.96 -20.52
CA LEU A 92 -3.29 -11.91 -20.34
C LEU A 92 -3.67 -11.43 -18.93
N ALA A 93 -2.92 -11.84 -17.92
CA ALA A 93 -3.22 -11.54 -16.52
C ALA A 93 -2.72 -10.16 -16.08
N ARG A 94 -1.64 -9.62 -16.69
CA ARG A 94 -0.93 -8.43 -16.20
C ARG A 94 -1.84 -7.24 -15.93
N ILE A 95 -2.74 -6.90 -16.86
CA ILE A 95 -3.65 -5.76 -16.66
C ILE A 95 -4.61 -6.02 -15.50
N ARG A 96 -5.13 -7.23 -15.38
CA ARG A 96 -6.03 -7.62 -14.29
C ARG A 96 -5.30 -7.64 -12.95
N LEU A 97 -4.05 -8.11 -12.92
CA LEU A 97 -3.19 -8.09 -11.74
C LEU A 97 -2.90 -6.66 -11.27
N TYR A 98 -2.60 -5.73 -12.19
CA TYR A 98 -2.42 -4.32 -11.83
C TYR A 98 -3.74 -3.67 -11.38
N ALA A 99 -4.84 -3.93 -12.07
CA ALA A 99 -6.16 -3.42 -11.64
C ALA A 99 -6.50 -3.93 -10.22
N PHE A 100 -6.28 -5.22 -9.96
CA PHE A 100 -6.51 -5.81 -8.65
C PHE A 100 -5.56 -5.28 -7.58
N SER A 101 -4.26 -5.10 -7.89
CA SER A 101 -3.28 -4.47 -7.00
C SER A 101 -3.67 -3.03 -6.65
N ASN A 102 -4.23 -2.27 -7.59
CA ASN A 102 -4.73 -0.91 -7.33
C ASN A 102 -5.95 -0.93 -6.41
N GLN A 103 -6.89 -1.87 -6.62
CA GLN A 103 -8.03 -2.03 -5.72
C GLN A 103 -7.60 -2.41 -4.30
N LEU A 104 -6.66 -3.35 -4.16
CA LEU A 104 -6.09 -3.73 -2.87
C LEU A 104 -5.35 -2.56 -2.22
N SER A 105 -4.67 -1.71 -2.99
CA SER A 105 -4.02 -0.49 -2.47
C SER A 105 -5.04 0.54 -1.95
N ALA A 106 -6.22 0.62 -2.57
CA ALA A 106 -7.32 1.42 -2.03
C ALA A 106 -7.82 0.87 -0.69
N VAL A 107 -8.00 -0.45 -0.61
CA VAL A 107 -8.40 -1.14 0.62
C VAL A 107 -7.37 -0.92 1.73
N ASP A 108 -6.09 -1.09 1.41
CA ASP A 108 -4.95 -0.83 2.31
C ASP A 108 -5.03 0.58 2.90
N THR A 109 -5.21 1.59 2.04
CA THR A 109 -5.35 2.99 2.48
C THR A 109 -6.53 3.19 3.43
N SER A 110 -7.69 2.59 3.15
CA SER A 110 -8.87 2.70 4.02
C SER A 110 -8.68 2.00 5.37
N ILE A 111 -8.06 0.81 5.40
CA ILE A 111 -7.76 0.10 6.65
C ILE A 111 -6.68 0.86 7.44
N PHE A 112 -5.68 1.41 6.78
CA PHE A 112 -4.65 2.23 7.42
C PHE A 112 -5.28 3.44 8.12
N LEU A 113 -6.16 4.18 7.44
CA LEU A 113 -6.90 5.29 8.04
C LEU A 113 -7.75 4.82 9.22
N LEU A 114 -8.42 3.67 9.10
CA LEU A 114 -9.21 3.08 10.18
C LEU A 114 -8.38 2.79 11.43
N ILE A 115 -7.14 2.29 11.26
CA ILE A 115 -6.19 2.06 12.37
C ILE A 115 -5.83 3.39 13.05
N ILE A 116 -5.52 4.44 12.28
CA ILE A 116 -5.19 5.76 12.83
C ILE A 116 -6.40 6.37 13.58
N ILE A 117 -7.62 6.19 13.06
CA ILE A 117 -8.86 6.60 13.75
C ILE A 117 -9.02 5.84 15.07
N GLU A 118 -8.83 4.52 15.08
CA GLU A 118 -8.93 3.71 16.31
C GLU A 118 -7.90 4.17 17.35
N ILE A 119 -6.65 4.39 16.93
CA ILE A 119 -5.59 4.95 17.77
C ILE A 119 -6.02 6.30 18.37
N TYR A 120 -6.55 7.20 17.54
CA TYR A 120 -6.99 8.52 17.99
C TYR A 120 -8.12 8.45 19.01
N LEU A 121 -9.15 7.64 18.75
CA LEU A 121 -10.29 7.52 19.66
C LEU A 121 -9.89 6.90 21.00
N ARG A 122 -9.02 5.88 20.98
CA ARG A 122 -8.46 5.26 22.19
C ARG A 122 -7.60 6.24 22.98
N ALA A 123 -6.71 6.98 22.31
CA ALA A 123 -5.87 7.99 22.97
C ALA A 123 -6.69 9.10 23.67
N ARG A 124 -7.88 9.39 23.14
CA ARG A 124 -8.84 10.36 23.70
C ARG A 124 -9.79 9.77 24.74
N GLY A 125 -9.79 8.45 24.96
CA GLY A 125 -10.77 7.78 25.83
C GLY A 125 -12.22 7.97 25.36
N SER A 126 -12.45 8.12 24.05
CA SER A 126 -13.78 8.42 23.51
C SER A 126 -14.74 7.24 23.70
N THR A 127 -16.00 7.51 24.07
CA THR A 127 -17.09 6.53 24.11
C THR A 127 -17.34 5.87 22.74
N MET A 128 -17.00 6.56 21.65
CA MET A 128 -17.07 6.03 20.28
C MET A 128 -16.16 4.81 20.06
N THR A 129 -15.11 4.65 20.86
CA THR A 129 -14.21 3.49 20.78
C THR A 129 -14.98 2.19 20.98
N LYS A 130 -15.84 2.12 22.00
CA LYS A 130 -16.66 0.93 22.27
C LYS A 130 -17.70 0.70 21.18
N ALA A 131 -18.31 1.78 20.68
CA ALA A 131 -19.36 1.70 19.66
C ALA A 131 -18.83 1.20 18.30
N LEU A 132 -17.65 1.68 17.88
CA LEU A 132 -17.08 1.35 16.57
C LEU A 132 -16.11 0.16 16.61
N PHE A 133 -15.33 0.04 17.67
CA PHE A 133 -14.24 -0.93 17.77
C PHE A 133 -14.45 -1.98 18.88
N GLY A 134 -15.64 -2.01 19.50
CA GLY A 134 -16.03 -3.02 20.49
C GLY A 134 -16.67 -4.26 19.89
N GLY A 135 -16.27 -5.44 20.38
CA GLY A 135 -16.91 -6.72 20.04
C GLY A 135 -16.95 -7.00 18.53
N LYS A 136 -18.17 -7.15 17.98
CA LYS A 136 -18.39 -7.43 16.55
C LYS A 136 -18.38 -6.17 15.66
N ALA A 137 -18.51 -4.98 16.24
CA ALA A 137 -18.60 -3.73 15.47
C ALA A 137 -17.33 -3.44 14.66
N VAL A 138 -16.15 -3.83 15.18
CA VAL A 138 -14.87 -3.69 14.47
C VAL A 138 -14.89 -4.39 13.10
N PHE A 139 -15.48 -5.58 13.02
CA PHE A 139 -15.57 -6.33 11.76
C PHE A 139 -16.52 -5.65 10.78
N LEU A 140 -17.58 -5.01 11.27
CA LEU A 140 -18.48 -4.21 10.43
C LEU A 140 -17.75 -2.99 9.87
N CYS A 141 -16.99 -2.25 10.70
CA CYS A 141 -16.19 -1.11 10.24
C CYS A 141 -15.11 -1.50 9.22
N ILE A 142 -14.45 -2.65 9.42
CA ILE A 142 -13.49 -3.18 8.45
C ILE A 142 -14.20 -3.56 7.14
N ALA A 143 -15.34 -4.26 7.23
CA ALA A 143 -16.10 -4.68 6.05
C ALA A 143 -16.62 -3.48 5.24
N THR A 144 -17.09 -2.41 5.89
CA THR A 144 -17.53 -1.19 5.21
C THR A 144 -16.37 -0.46 4.56
N ALA A 145 -15.21 -0.36 5.23
CA ALA A 145 -14.00 0.22 4.66
C ALA A 145 -13.53 -0.53 3.40
N ILE A 146 -13.47 -1.87 3.47
CA ILE A 146 -13.11 -2.72 2.33
C ILE A 146 -14.11 -2.53 1.18
N THR A 147 -15.40 -2.64 1.46
CA THR A 147 -16.45 -2.58 0.43
C THR A 147 -16.47 -1.21 -0.26
N GLY A 148 -16.37 -0.12 0.50
CA GLY A 148 -16.30 1.24 -0.05
C GLY A 148 -15.09 1.44 -0.96
N ALA A 149 -13.91 0.99 -0.52
CA ALA A 149 -12.68 1.09 -1.32
C ALA A 149 -12.77 0.28 -2.62
N LEU A 150 -13.29 -0.96 -2.57
CA LEU A 150 -13.48 -1.81 -3.74
C LEU A 150 -14.47 -1.20 -4.73
N MET A 151 -15.57 -0.63 -4.25
CA MET A 151 -16.58 0.00 -5.10
C MET A 151 -16.01 1.20 -5.86
N ILE A 152 -15.32 2.12 -5.16
CA ILE A 152 -14.73 3.32 -5.77
C ILE A 152 -13.66 2.97 -6.80
N SER A 153 -12.89 1.90 -6.58
CA SER A 153 -11.77 1.49 -7.46
C SER A 153 -12.15 0.46 -8.54
N SER A 154 -13.39 0.00 -8.57
CA SER A 154 -13.88 -1.07 -9.48
C SER A 154 -13.73 -0.76 -10.97
N PHE A 155 -13.82 0.52 -11.35
CA PHE A 155 -13.74 0.95 -12.74
C PHE A 155 -12.39 0.61 -13.40
N HIS A 156 -11.30 0.42 -12.63
CA HIS A 156 -9.99 0.05 -13.17
C HIS A 156 -9.98 -1.28 -13.94
N HIS A 157 -10.91 -2.20 -13.65
CA HIS A 157 -11.03 -3.46 -14.39
C HIS A 157 -11.51 -3.29 -15.83
N PHE A 158 -12.28 -2.24 -16.09
CA PHE A 158 -12.90 -1.98 -17.39
C PHE A 158 -12.23 -0.81 -18.13
N SER A 159 -11.45 0.01 -17.42
CA SER A 159 -10.81 1.22 -17.94
C SER A 159 -9.76 0.95 -19.00
N TYR A 160 -9.13 -0.23 -18.96
CA TYR A 160 -7.92 -0.52 -19.70
C TYR A 160 -8.13 -1.70 -20.64
N SER A 161 -7.72 -1.52 -21.90
CA SER A 161 -7.67 -2.59 -22.90
C SER A 161 -6.22 -2.90 -23.27
N PRO A 162 -5.81 -4.19 -23.26
CA PRO A 162 -4.50 -4.61 -23.75
C PRO A 162 -4.43 -4.50 -25.26
N LYS A 163 -3.50 -3.70 -25.79
CA LYS A 163 -3.03 -3.86 -27.16
C LYS A 163 -1.72 -4.62 -27.13
N ILE A 164 -1.75 -5.88 -27.56
CA ILE A 164 -0.59 -6.77 -27.61
C ILE A 164 -0.10 -6.83 -29.05
N TRP A 165 1.18 -6.59 -29.27
CA TRP A 165 1.82 -6.88 -30.55
C TRP A 165 3.18 -7.54 -30.33
N PHE A 166 3.57 -8.34 -31.31
CA PHE A 166 4.89 -8.94 -31.37
C PHE A 166 5.73 -8.08 -32.30
N ASN A 167 6.90 -7.63 -31.83
CA ASN A 167 7.93 -7.17 -32.74
C ASN A 167 9.01 -8.25 -32.85
N CYS A 168 9.08 -8.91 -34.00
CA CYS A 168 10.06 -9.96 -34.29
C CYS A 168 11.29 -9.44 -35.05
N SER A 169 11.43 -8.14 -35.27
CA SER A 169 12.56 -7.60 -36.02
C SER A 169 13.02 -6.28 -35.42
N ASP A 170 14.18 -6.31 -34.76
CA ASP A 170 15.10 -5.17 -34.80
C ASP A 170 16.21 -5.61 -35.76
N GLU A 171 16.64 -4.75 -36.70
CA GLU A 171 17.67 -5.05 -37.72
C GLU A 171 19.01 -5.52 -37.13
N ASN A 172 19.16 -5.49 -35.80
CA ASN A 172 20.35 -5.82 -35.03
C ASN A 172 20.32 -7.19 -34.32
N GLY A 173 19.36 -8.09 -34.64
CA GLY A 173 19.36 -9.47 -34.10
C GLY A 173 19.02 -9.60 -32.60
N LEU A 174 18.35 -8.59 -32.03
CA LEU A 174 17.94 -8.57 -30.61
C LEU A 174 16.67 -9.41 -30.36
N PRO A 175 16.50 -9.97 -29.14
CA PRO A 175 15.34 -10.80 -28.79
C PRO A 175 13.99 -10.09 -28.95
N THR A 176 12.98 -10.82 -29.46
CA THR A 176 11.55 -10.51 -29.44
C THR A 176 11.15 -9.84 -28.13
N LYS A 177 10.63 -8.63 -28.24
CA LYS A 177 9.89 -7.97 -27.17
C LYS A 177 8.42 -8.02 -27.53
N MET A 178 7.65 -8.71 -26.69
CA MET A 178 6.20 -8.67 -26.76
C MET A 178 5.78 -7.38 -26.04
N PHE A 179 5.39 -6.40 -26.83
CA PHE A 179 4.99 -5.10 -26.31
C PHE A 179 3.49 -5.13 -26.04
N SER A 180 3.11 -4.51 -24.92
CA SER A 180 1.72 -4.33 -24.58
C SER A 180 1.49 -2.89 -24.14
N LYS A 181 0.79 -2.12 -24.99
CA LYS A 181 0.31 -0.78 -24.67
C LYS A 181 -1.02 -0.94 -23.97
N ILE A 182 -1.11 -0.36 -22.79
CA ILE A 182 -2.37 -0.20 -22.09
C ILE A 182 -3.02 1.05 -22.69
N THR A 183 -4.21 0.89 -23.25
CA THR A 183 -4.98 2.03 -23.78
C THR A 183 -6.34 2.10 -23.10
N MET A 184 -6.87 3.32 -22.96
CA MET A 184 -8.24 3.52 -22.49
C MET A 184 -9.21 2.70 -23.35
N ASN A 185 -10.11 1.98 -22.69
CA ASN A 185 -11.12 1.19 -23.38
C ASN A 185 -12.32 2.07 -23.77
N SER A 186 -12.27 2.65 -24.96
CA SER A 186 -13.32 3.53 -25.48
C SER A 186 -14.66 2.84 -25.74
N ALA A 187 -14.72 1.50 -25.70
CA ALA A 187 -15.95 0.74 -25.89
C ALA A 187 -16.88 0.78 -24.66
N TYR A 188 -16.32 0.93 -23.45
CA TYR A 188 -17.09 0.91 -22.21
C TYR A 188 -17.14 2.27 -21.52
N MET A 189 -16.30 3.23 -21.90
CA MET A 189 -16.18 4.49 -21.17
C MET A 189 -15.76 5.65 -22.08
N THR A 190 -16.43 6.79 -21.90
CA THR A 190 -16.05 8.06 -22.54
C THR A 190 -14.80 8.63 -21.87
N LYS A 191 -14.05 9.46 -22.60
CA LYS A 191 -12.83 10.10 -22.09
C LYS A 191 -13.11 10.95 -20.83
N ASP A 192 -14.23 11.67 -20.81
CA ASP A 192 -14.60 12.53 -19.69
C ASP A 192 -14.95 11.74 -18.44
N LEU A 193 -15.70 10.64 -18.59
CA LEU A 193 -16.01 9.73 -17.48
C LEU A 193 -14.74 9.06 -16.93
N PHE A 194 -13.81 8.66 -17.81
CA PHE A 194 -12.52 8.12 -17.42
C PHE A 194 -11.71 9.11 -16.57
N ILE A 195 -11.61 10.37 -17.01
CA ILE A 195 -10.91 11.42 -16.25
C ILE A 195 -11.60 11.64 -14.90
N TRP A 196 -12.94 11.76 -14.90
CA TRP A 196 -13.69 12.04 -13.68
C TRP A 196 -13.54 10.93 -12.64
N LEU A 197 -13.63 9.66 -13.02
CA LEU A 197 -13.45 8.53 -12.11
C LEU A 197 -12.02 8.43 -11.55
N HIS A 198 -11.01 8.71 -12.38
CA HIS A 198 -9.62 8.77 -11.91
C HIS A 198 -9.40 9.93 -10.93
N MET A 199 -9.96 11.12 -11.20
CA MET A 199 -9.87 12.26 -10.29
C MET A 199 -10.62 12.00 -8.98
N ALA A 200 -11.82 11.41 -9.05
CA ALA A 200 -12.60 11.06 -7.87
C ALA A 200 -11.90 10.01 -7.00
N SER A 201 -11.34 8.96 -7.61
CA SER A 201 -10.55 7.95 -6.89
C SER A 201 -9.28 8.53 -6.29
N ALA A 202 -8.53 9.37 -7.00
CA ALA A 202 -7.38 10.07 -6.44
C ALA A 202 -7.77 10.96 -5.25
N LEU A 203 -8.87 11.71 -5.36
CA LEU A 203 -9.35 12.57 -4.28
C LEU A 203 -9.79 11.77 -3.04
N LEU A 204 -10.65 10.78 -3.24
CA LEU A 204 -11.29 10.03 -2.15
C LEU A 204 -10.39 8.97 -1.52
N LEU A 205 -9.48 8.36 -2.29
CA LEU A 205 -8.64 7.25 -1.84
C LEU A 205 -7.20 7.66 -1.57
N ILE A 206 -6.74 8.83 -2.04
CA ILE A 206 -5.36 9.29 -1.83
C ILE A 206 -5.35 10.59 -1.02
N PHE A 207 -5.90 11.69 -1.55
CA PHE A 207 -5.77 13.01 -0.94
C PHE A 207 -6.49 13.14 0.40
N ILE A 208 -7.78 12.79 0.46
CA ILE A 208 -8.56 12.89 1.69
C ILE A 208 -7.98 12.01 2.81
N PRO A 209 -7.69 10.71 2.58
CA PRO A 209 -7.06 9.87 3.61
C PRO A 209 -5.70 10.41 4.08
N THR A 210 -4.87 10.93 3.17
CA THR A 210 -3.56 11.51 3.52
C THR A 210 -3.70 12.72 4.44
N ILE A 211 -4.61 13.64 4.11
CA ILE A 211 -4.89 14.83 4.94
C ILE A 211 -5.42 14.40 6.30
N LEU A 212 -6.35 13.44 6.35
CA LEU A 212 -6.93 12.93 7.58
C LEU A 212 -5.89 12.23 8.46
N VAL A 213 -5.03 11.38 7.90
CA VAL A 213 -3.93 10.73 8.65
C VAL A 213 -3.04 11.79 9.28
N TYR A 214 -2.61 12.79 8.50
CA TYR A 214 -1.74 13.85 9.00
C TYR A 214 -2.41 14.66 10.12
N PHE A 215 -3.67 15.04 9.92
CA PHE A 215 -4.46 15.78 10.90
C PHE A 215 -4.66 14.97 12.20
N LEU A 216 -5.04 13.70 12.09
CA LEU A 216 -5.26 12.82 13.25
C LEU A 216 -3.97 12.58 14.01
N VAL A 217 -2.86 12.28 13.32
CA VAL A 217 -1.54 12.09 13.94
C VAL A 217 -1.07 13.36 14.65
N TYR A 218 -1.25 14.54 14.05
CA TYR A 218 -0.97 15.81 14.69
C TYR A 218 -1.79 15.99 15.98
N ARG A 219 -3.10 15.68 15.93
CA ARG A 219 -3.99 15.77 17.09
C ARG A 219 -3.61 14.78 18.19
N ILE A 220 -3.24 13.54 17.85
CA ILE A 220 -2.74 12.54 18.81
C ILE A 220 -1.48 13.06 19.48
N THR A 221 -0.49 13.49 18.70
CA THR A 221 0.82 13.97 19.19
C THR A 221 0.64 15.18 20.10
N ARG A 222 -0.23 16.13 19.73
CA ARG A 222 -0.54 17.30 20.57
C ARG A 222 -1.28 16.91 21.85
N SER A 223 -2.20 15.95 21.79
CA SER A 223 -2.91 15.45 22.98
C SER A 223 -1.94 14.78 23.95
N ILE A 224 -1.03 13.95 23.42
CA ILE A 224 0.03 13.30 24.21
C ILE A 224 0.96 14.37 24.79
N ASN A 225 1.39 15.38 24.05
CA ASN A 225 2.31 16.41 24.59
C ASN A 225 1.66 17.32 25.64
N SER A 226 0.35 17.54 25.56
CA SER A 226 -0.39 18.38 26.50
C SER A 226 -0.85 17.66 27.77
N GLY A 227 -0.57 16.36 27.90
CA GLY A 227 -1.03 15.55 29.04
C GLY A 227 -2.53 15.26 29.06
N ARG A 228 -3.32 15.74 28.09
CA ARG A 228 -4.78 15.59 28.06
C ARG A 228 -5.25 14.24 27.52
N THR A 229 -4.49 13.18 27.78
CA THR A 229 -4.85 11.82 27.36
C THR A 229 -5.77 11.19 28.39
N GLY A 230 -6.75 10.38 27.95
CA GLY A 230 -7.57 9.57 28.87
C GLY A 230 -6.76 8.58 29.72
N CYS A 231 -5.45 8.48 29.48
CA CYS A 231 -4.48 7.70 30.24
C CYS A 231 -4.19 8.22 31.66
N ASP A 232 -4.56 9.45 32.03
CA ASP A 232 -4.17 10.00 33.35
C ASP A 232 -4.69 9.17 34.53
N VAL A 233 -5.88 8.55 34.41
CA VAL A 233 -6.47 7.72 35.48
C VAL A 233 -5.83 6.32 35.57
N ALA A 234 -5.32 5.77 34.47
CA ALA A 234 -4.59 4.50 34.47
C ALA A 234 -3.09 4.67 34.81
N ASN A 235 -2.56 5.87 34.55
CA ASN A 235 -1.19 6.24 34.85
C ASN A 235 -0.95 6.38 36.36
N GLU A 236 -1.89 6.81 37.19
CA GLU A 236 -1.68 6.90 38.65
C GLU A 236 -1.26 5.55 39.27
N ALA A 237 -1.87 4.44 38.83
CA ALA A 237 -1.51 3.11 39.30
C ALA A 237 -0.19 2.59 38.68
N MET A 238 0.17 3.01 37.46
CA MET A 238 1.37 2.54 36.75
C MET A 238 2.62 3.40 37.05
N GLU A 239 2.45 4.68 37.36
CA GLU A 239 3.47 5.57 37.90
C GLU A 239 3.91 5.12 39.30
N LEU A 240 3.02 4.50 40.08
CA LEU A 240 3.37 3.93 41.38
C LEU A 240 4.35 2.75 41.29
N PHE A 241 4.42 2.05 40.16
CA PHE A 241 5.20 0.80 40.01
C PHE A 241 6.24 0.82 38.87
N SER A 242 6.34 1.89 38.08
CA SER A 242 7.33 2.01 36.99
C SER A 242 8.27 3.19 37.21
N SER A 243 9.51 3.09 36.74
CA SER A 243 10.41 4.24 36.83
C SER A 243 9.87 5.36 35.94
N ALA A 244 9.72 6.57 36.49
CA ALA A 244 9.27 7.76 35.76
C ALA A 244 10.05 7.98 34.45
N GLU A 245 11.31 7.57 34.41
CA GLU A 245 12.20 7.63 33.26
C GLU A 245 11.75 6.69 32.11
N GLY A 246 11.27 5.48 32.41
CA GLY A 246 10.75 4.53 31.41
C GLY A 246 9.50 5.01 30.70
N LEU A 247 8.56 5.62 31.44
CA LEU A 247 7.34 6.22 30.91
C LEU A 247 7.64 7.41 29.99
N LEU A 248 8.57 8.29 30.40
CA LEU A 248 9.01 9.43 29.59
C LEU A 248 9.66 8.97 28.27
N LEU A 249 10.49 7.92 28.32
CA LEU A 249 11.17 7.39 27.14
C LEU A 249 10.17 6.75 26.15
N GLN A 250 9.15 6.06 26.66
CA GLN A 250 8.08 5.47 25.84
C GLN A 250 7.16 6.53 25.22
N ARG A 251 6.82 7.60 25.96
CA ARG A 251 6.06 8.75 25.42
C ARG A 251 6.83 9.42 24.28
N LYS A 252 8.14 9.61 24.45
CA LYS A 252 9.04 10.13 23.41
C LYS A 252 9.04 9.25 22.15
N LYS A 253 9.06 7.92 22.30
CA LYS A 253 8.98 7.00 21.15
C LYS A 253 7.69 7.15 20.35
N ILE A 254 6.53 7.19 21.00
CA ILE A 254 5.24 7.34 20.31
C ILE A 254 5.13 8.68 19.58
N THR A 255 5.62 9.76 20.21
CA THR A 255 5.65 11.10 19.60
C THR A 255 6.62 11.22 18.42
N VAL A 256 7.50 10.24 18.21
CA VAL A 256 8.39 10.16 17.06
C VAL A 256 7.82 9.22 15.99
N TYR A 257 7.38 8.02 16.37
CA TYR A 257 6.88 7.03 15.42
C TYR A 257 5.61 7.48 14.70
N LEU A 258 4.63 8.06 15.41
CA LEU A 258 3.38 8.48 14.77
C LEU A 258 3.59 9.56 13.70
N PRO A 259 4.35 10.64 13.93
CA PRO A 259 4.72 11.56 12.86
C PRO A 259 5.49 10.89 11.73
N MET A 260 6.42 9.97 12.01
CA MET A 260 7.12 9.23 10.95
C MET A 260 6.15 8.42 10.09
N VAL A 261 5.16 7.77 10.70
CA VAL A 261 4.07 7.07 10.00
C VAL A 261 3.33 8.02 9.07
N ALA A 262 2.93 9.21 9.54
CA ALA A 262 2.23 10.19 8.70
C ALA A 262 3.07 10.73 7.54
N HIS A 263 4.35 11.05 7.78
CA HIS A 263 5.26 11.54 6.73
C HIS A 263 5.54 10.46 5.70
N SER A 264 5.82 9.23 6.14
CA SER A 264 6.06 8.10 5.25
C SER A 264 4.81 7.76 4.44
N PHE A 265 3.62 7.79 5.05
CA PHE A 265 2.34 7.62 4.35
C PHE A 265 2.12 8.70 3.27
N ALA A 266 2.26 9.97 3.64
CA ALA A 266 2.08 11.08 2.71
C ALA A 266 3.08 11.04 1.54
N LEU A 267 4.35 10.78 1.83
CA LEU A 267 5.40 10.67 0.81
C LEU A 267 5.09 9.53 -0.17
N THR A 268 4.72 8.36 0.34
CA THR A 268 4.36 7.18 -0.45
C THR A 268 3.20 7.50 -1.41
N HIS A 269 2.17 8.18 -0.92
CA HIS A 269 1.02 8.57 -1.74
C HIS A 269 1.34 9.67 -2.75
N VAL A 270 2.16 10.66 -2.41
CA VAL A 270 2.62 11.66 -3.38
C VAL A 270 3.37 11.01 -4.54
N LEU A 271 4.26 10.06 -4.24
CA LEU A 271 5.01 9.32 -5.27
C LEU A 271 4.08 8.52 -6.20
N SER A 272 2.97 7.96 -5.68
CA SER A 272 1.98 7.24 -6.49
C SER A 272 1.23 8.13 -7.50
N VAL A 273 1.11 9.43 -7.21
CA VAL A 273 0.39 10.40 -8.05
C VAL A 273 1.28 10.95 -9.17
N VAL A 274 2.61 10.88 -9.04
CA VAL A 274 3.55 11.41 -10.04
C VAL A 274 3.34 10.80 -11.44
N PRO A 275 3.23 9.46 -11.60
CA PRO A 275 2.93 8.88 -12.91
C PRO A 275 1.60 9.35 -13.50
N PHE A 276 0.58 9.53 -12.66
CA PHE A 276 -0.71 10.05 -13.08
C PHE A 276 -0.58 11.48 -13.64
N VAL A 277 0.06 12.38 -12.89
CA VAL A 277 0.30 13.75 -13.35
C VAL A 277 1.11 13.76 -14.65
N TRP A 278 2.09 12.87 -14.77
CA TRP A 278 2.88 12.75 -15.99
C TRP A 278 2.03 12.37 -17.21
N GLU A 279 1.18 11.36 -17.07
CA GLU A 279 0.33 10.87 -18.16
C GLU A 279 -0.67 11.93 -18.65
N PHE A 280 -1.28 12.69 -17.74
CA PHE A 280 -2.31 13.67 -18.10
C PHE A 280 -1.76 15.03 -18.52
N PHE A 281 -0.64 15.48 -17.94
CA PHE A 281 -0.15 16.86 -18.13
C PHE A 281 1.19 16.96 -18.84
N LEU A 282 2.10 16.00 -18.62
CA LEU A 282 3.49 16.12 -19.08
C LEU A 282 3.83 15.23 -20.27
N PHE A 283 2.95 14.29 -20.64
CA PHE A 283 3.23 13.31 -21.69
C PHE A 283 3.55 13.96 -23.03
N HIS A 284 2.90 15.09 -23.36
CA HIS A 284 3.16 15.86 -24.57
C HIS A 284 4.57 16.48 -24.59
N TRP A 285 5.12 16.83 -23.42
CA TRP A 285 6.37 17.57 -23.28
C TRP A 285 7.60 16.66 -23.06
N LEU A 286 7.45 15.59 -22.27
CA LEU A 286 8.58 14.77 -21.80
C LEU A 286 8.63 13.38 -22.46
N GLY A 287 7.62 13.03 -23.24
CA GLY A 287 7.59 11.81 -24.06
C GLY A 287 7.54 10.49 -23.27
N PHE A 288 7.57 9.39 -24.03
CA PHE A 288 7.32 8.04 -23.51
C PHE A 288 8.51 7.42 -22.75
N LYS A 289 9.75 7.72 -23.17
CA LYS A 289 10.96 7.14 -22.52
C LYS A 289 11.11 7.61 -21.07
N GLY A 290 10.87 8.90 -20.80
CA GLY A 290 10.89 9.45 -19.44
C GLY A 290 9.79 8.85 -18.57
N TYR A 291 8.58 8.70 -19.12
CA TYR A 291 7.44 8.11 -18.40
C TYR A 291 7.71 6.69 -17.90
N SER A 292 8.28 5.82 -18.74
CA SER A 292 8.55 4.42 -18.35
C SER A 292 9.59 4.31 -17.23
N ILE A 293 10.65 5.13 -17.26
CA ILE A 293 11.67 5.17 -16.22
C ILE A 293 11.05 5.68 -14.90
N THR A 294 10.30 6.79 -14.97
CA THR A 294 9.64 7.38 -13.82
C THR A 294 8.69 6.39 -13.14
N ILE A 295 7.85 5.68 -13.90
CA ILE A 295 6.95 4.65 -13.32
C ILE A 295 7.73 3.58 -12.57
N SER A 296 8.79 3.03 -13.18
CA SER A 296 9.57 1.96 -12.54
C SER A 296 10.17 2.43 -11.21
N ILE A 297 10.73 3.64 -11.17
CA ILE A 297 11.30 4.23 -9.93
C ILE A 297 10.20 4.49 -8.90
N MET A 298 9.12 5.16 -9.29
CA MET A 298 8.03 5.52 -8.37
C MET A 298 7.37 4.28 -7.77
N ASN A 299 7.15 3.22 -8.56
CA ASN A 299 6.60 1.96 -8.05
C ASN A 299 7.57 1.26 -7.07
N ALA A 300 8.87 1.25 -7.36
CA ALA A 300 9.85 0.67 -6.43
C ALA A 300 9.89 1.42 -5.09
N LEU A 301 9.84 2.75 -5.13
CA LEU A 301 9.79 3.59 -3.93
C LEU A 301 8.46 3.45 -3.18
N LEU A 302 7.35 3.31 -3.90
CA LEU A 302 6.04 3.06 -3.33
C LEU A 302 6.03 1.79 -2.48
N ILE A 303 6.64 0.71 -2.99
CA ILE A 303 6.78 -0.57 -2.30
C ILE A 303 7.66 -0.40 -1.04
N CYS A 304 8.79 0.30 -1.13
CA CYS A 304 9.59 0.63 0.05
C CYS A 304 8.77 1.39 1.10
N GLY A 305 7.98 2.38 0.67
CA GLY A 305 7.10 3.17 1.52
C GLY A 305 6.05 2.31 2.22
N LYS A 306 5.41 1.38 1.52
CA LYS A 306 4.47 0.41 2.10
C LYS A 306 5.12 -0.45 3.19
N ILE A 307 6.31 -1.00 2.94
CA ILE A 307 7.05 -1.81 3.93
C ILE A 307 7.36 -0.97 5.17
N ALA A 308 7.88 0.25 4.99
CA ALA A 308 8.21 1.15 6.08
C ALA A 308 6.96 1.56 6.88
N ASN A 309 5.86 1.91 6.20
CA ASN A 309 4.59 2.26 6.82
C ASN A 309 4.04 1.11 7.66
N PHE A 310 4.02 -0.10 7.11
CA PHE A 310 3.54 -1.28 7.83
C PHE A 310 4.36 -1.57 9.08
N GLY A 311 5.70 -1.52 8.97
CA GLY A 311 6.60 -1.71 10.10
C GLY A 311 6.44 -0.64 11.19
N LEU A 312 6.43 0.64 10.81
CA LEU A 312 6.26 1.76 11.74
C LEU A 312 4.88 1.75 12.41
N LEU A 313 3.83 1.40 11.67
CA LEU A 313 2.48 1.27 12.20
C LEU A 313 2.38 0.12 13.20
N TYR A 314 2.96 -1.04 12.88
CA TYR A 314 3.05 -2.17 13.80
C TYR A 314 3.73 -1.79 15.11
N LEU A 315 4.91 -1.15 15.04
CA LEU A 315 5.65 -0.69 16.22
C LEU A 315 4.82 0.31 17.03
N SER A 316 4.15 1.25 16.37
CA SER A 316 3.28 2.23 17.03
C SER A 316 2.12 1.54 17.77
N CYS A 317 1.47 0.55 17.16
CA CYS A 317 0.38 -0.21 17.77
C CYS A 317 0.83 -1.05 18.98
N VAL A 318 2.05 -1.61 18.93
CA VAL A 318 2.65 -2.36 20.05
C VAL A 318 2.94 -1.43 21.23
N GLU A 319 3.63 -0.32 20.99
CA GLU A 319 4.00 0.61 22.07
C GLU A 319 2.76 1.24 22.71
N MET A 320 1.73 1.56 21.93
CA MET A 320 0.46 2.04 22.49
C MET A 320 -0.31 0.94 23.23
N GLY A 321 -0.26 -0.31 22.77
CA GLY A 321 -0.89 -1.44 23.48
C GLY A 321 -0.23 -1.76 24.81
N ARG A 322 1.09 -1.55 24.92
CA ARG A 322 1.85 -1.66 26.18
C ARG A 322 1.43 -0.61 27.22
N ASN A 323 1.08 0.60 26.79
CA ASN A 323 0.66 1.71 27.65
C ASN A 323 -0.77 1.57 28.21
N GLY A 324 -1.41 0.40 28.15
CA GLY A 324 -2.72 0.19 28.77
C GLY A 324 -3.90 0.83 28.04
N LEU A 325 -3.71 1.39 26.84
CA LEU A 325 -4.79 1.92 25.96
C LEU A 325 -5.81 0.86 25.46
N LEU A 326 -5.74 -0.35 26.02
CA LEU A 326 -6.64 -1.46 25.77
C LEU A 326 -7.79 -1.55 26.78
N ASN A 327 -7.71 -0.87 27.91
CA ASN A 327 -8.68 -0.97 29.00
C ASN A 327 -9.83 0.05 28.89
N TYR A 328 -10.40 0.18 27.69
CA TYR A 328 -11.72 0.81 27.51
C TYR A 328 -12.63 -0.09 26.70
#